data_AF-G0QT88-F1
#
_entry.id   AF-G0QT88-F1
#
_cell.length_a   1.000
_cell.length_b   1.000
_cell.length_c   1.000
_cell.angle_alpha   90.00
_cell.angle_beta   90.00
_cell.angle_gamma   90.00
#
_symmetry.space_group_name_H-M   'P 1'
#
loop_
_entity.id
_entity.type
_entity.pdbx_description
1 polymer ?
#
loop_
_entity_poly.entity_id
_entity_poly.type
_entity_poly.pdbx_seq_one_letter_code
_entity_poly.pdbx_strand_id
1 'polypeptide(L)'
;FLNNMYTSQSIKIIESSIIIFLKGLLKLEEIRNAVLIFVLKEMEHQTTGLPLNEDVINNLLMKINKVISQDILKEWIKKCSEIVEYKGIIQIHEFLYLVCNTVQRHQFIDKIPKIPMDIERDKYGLFKIESAKASTQKNPDAKIQNHMKYQYNLEKMVFEGRQMYKKEECKQRNRRI
;
A
#
# COMPACT_ATOMS: atom_id res chain seq x y z
N PHE A 1 6.79 24.24 -33.50
CA PHE A 1 7.60 23.11 -33.00
C PHE A 1 7.49 22.94 -31.48
N LEU A 2 6.34 23.25 -30.86
CA LEU A 2 6.08 23.03 -29.43
C LEU A 2 5.13 21.85 -29.29
N ASN A 3 5.62 20.69 -28.81
CA ASN A 3 4.90 19.70 -27.97
C ASN A 3 5.51 18.29 -27.94
N ASN A 4 6.65 18.02 -28.58
CA ASN A 4 7.19 16.64 -28.61
C ASN A 4 7.41 16.00 -27.22
N MET A 5 7.80 16.76 -26.19
CA MET A 5 7.94 16.22 -24.82
C MET A 5 6.60 15.78 -24.23
N TYR A 6 5.58 16.65 -24.28
CA TYR A 6 4.24 16.33 -23.78
C TYR A 6 3.59 15.20 -24.58
N THR A 7 3.80 15.17 -25.89
CA THR A 7 3.32 14.09 -26.75
C THR A 7 4.00 12.77 -26.41
N SER A 8 5.32 12.74 -26.19
CA SER A 8 6.03 11.51 -25.82
C SER A 8 5.60 10.97 -24.45
N GLN A 9 5.44 11.84 -23.45
CA GLN A 9 4.94 11.42 -22.13
C GLN A 9 3.50 10.90 -22.22
N SER A 10 2.64 11.56 -23.00
CA SER A 10 1.26 11.13 -23.21
C SER A 10 1.20 9.75 -23.86
N ILE A 11 2.06 9.47 -24.86
CA ILE A 11 2.17 8.15 -25.49
C ILE A 11 2.58 7.10 -24.45
N LYS A 12 3.64 7.35 -23.66
CA LYS A 12 4.09 6.41 -22.61
C LYS A 12 2.98 6.11 -21.60
N ILE A 13 2.19 7.10 -21.21
CA ILE A 13 1.06 6.93 -20.28
C ILE A 13 -0.03 6.05 -20.91
N ILE A 14 -0.39 6.29 -22.17
CA ILE A 14 -1.39 5.51 -22.90
C ILE A 14 -0.92 4.06 -23.06
N GLU A 15 0.31 3.85 -23.52
CA GLU A 15 0.90 2.52 -23.70
C GLU A 15 0.93 1.74 -22.38
N SER A 16 1.41 2.37 -21.31
CA SER A 16 1.44 1.75 -19.98
C SER A 16 0.04 1.38 -19.49
N SER A 17 -0.92 2.27 -19.67
CA SER A 17 -2.33 2.05 -19.30
C SER A 17 -2.94 0.87 -20.06
N ILE A 18 -2.69 0.77 -21.37
CA ILE A 18 -3.16 -0.34 -22.22
C ILE A 18 -2.53 -1.65 -21.77
N ILE A 19 -1.21 -1.69 -21.57
CA ILE A 19 -0.50 -2.90 -21.16
C ILE A 19 -1.00 -3.40 -19.80
N ILE A 20 -1.16 -2.50 -18.82
CA ILE A 20 -1.64 -2.83 -17.47
C ILE A 20 -3.06 -3.39 -17.53
N PHE A 21 -3.94 -2.76 -18.31
CA PHE A 21 -5.31 -3.18 -18.47
C PHE A 21 -5.42 -4.55 -19.16
N LEU A 22 -4.72 -4.75 -20.29
CA LEU A 22 -4.73 -6.02 -21.02
C LEU A 22 -4.15 -7.18 -20.22
N LYS A 23 -3.19 -6.91 -19.31
CA LYS A 23 -2.65 -7.91 -18.38
C LYS A 23 -3.55 -8.19 -17.17
N GLY A 24 -4.65 -7.45 -17.02
CA GLY A 24 -5.57 -7.61 -15.89
C GLY A 24 -4.97 -7.22 -14.54
N LEU A 25 -3.92 -6.38 -14.53
CA LEU A 25 -3.23 -5.98 -13.29
C LEU A 25 -4.03 -4.93 -12.51
N LEU A 26 -4.69 -4.01 -13.22
CA LEU A 26 -5.55 -2.97 -12.65
C LEU A 26 -6.79 -2.81 -13.51
N LYS A 27 -7.92 -2.46 -12.88
CA LYS A 27 -9.13 -2.05 -13.59
C LYS A 27 -8.96 -0.65 -14.19
N LEU A 28 -9.72 -0.33 -15.23
CA LEU A 28 -9.69 0.99 -15.87
C LEU A 28 -9.96 2.14 -14.87
N GLU A 29 -10.86 1.92 -13.91
CA GLU A 29 -11.14 2.89 -12.83
C GLU A 29 -9.93 3.12 -11.92
N GLU A 30 -9.18 2.07 -11.59
CA GLU A 30 -7.97 2.17 -10.75
C GLU A 30 -6.87 2.94 -11.49
N ILE A 31 -6.69 2.67 -12.79
CA ILE A 31 -5.76 3.40 -13.65
C ILE A 31 -6.14 4.88 -13.71
N ARG A 32 -7.41 5.19 -13.98
CA ARG A 32 -7.92 6.57 -14.03
C ARG A 32 -7.68 7.30 -12.72
N ASN A 33 -7.97 6.67 -11.58
CA ASN A 33 -7.80 7.27 -10.26
C ASN A 33 -6.32 7.51 -9.94
N ALA A 34 -5.43 6.57 -10.31
CA ALA A 34 -3.99 6.71 -10.14
C ALA A 34 -3.42 7.86 -10.98
N VAL A 35 -3.84 7.98 -12.25
CA VAL A 35 -3.44 9.11 -13.11
C VAL A 35 -3.95 10.43 -12.54
N LEU A 36 -5.24 10.49 -12.17
CA LEU A 36 -5.85 11.71 -11.65
C LEU A 36 -5.14 12.20 -10.38
N ILE A 37 -4.86 11.31 -9.42
CA ILE A 37 -4.22 11.74 -8.18
C ILE A 37 -2.80 12.24 -8.40
N PHE A 38 -2.09 11.65 -9.36
CA PHE A 38 -0.74 12.05 -9.71
C PHE A 38 -0.75 13.45 -10.32
N VAL A 39 -1.60 13.68 -11.33
CA VAL A 39 -1.74 14.98 -12.00
C VAL A 39 -2.15 16.07 -11.01
N LEU A 40 -3.11 15.79 -10.11
CA LEU A 40 -3.50 16.74 -9.07
C LEU A 40 -2.32 17.11 -8.17
N LYS A 41 -1.45 16.15 -7.84
CA LYS A 41 -0.28 16.40 -7.01
C LYS A 41 0.81 17.16 -7.77
N GLU A 42 1.00 16.89 -9.06
CA GLU A 42 1.89 17.68 -9.93
C GLU A 42 1.43 19.13 -10.01
N MET A 43 0.12 19.36 -10.17
CA MET A 43 -0.47 20.71 -10.17
C MET A 43 -0.27 21.43 -8.83
N GLU A 44 -0.41 20.72 -7.71
CA GLU A 44 -0.18 21.26 -6.36
C GLU A 44 1.28 21.73 -6.19
N HIS A 45 2.23 21.00 -6.75
CA HIS A 45 3.66 21.31 -6.68
C HIS A 45 4.16 22.21 -7.83
N GLN A 46 3.33 22.46 -8.85
CA GLN A 46 3.71 23.13 -10.09
C GLN A 46 4.93 22.47 -10.77
N THR A 47 5.02 21.15 -10.71
CA THR A 47 6.14 20.36 -11.25
C THR A 47 5.70 19.43 -12.38
N THR A 48 6.64 19.08 -13.25
CA THR A 48 6.49 18.00 -14.24
C THR A 48 7.17 16.76 -13.68
N GLY A 49 6.37 15.88 -13.09
CA GLY A 49 6.78 14.75 -12.27
C GLY A 49 6.79 15.08 -10.78
N LEU A 50 6.90 14.03 -9.97
CA LEU A 50 6.91 14.13 -8.51
C LEU A 50 8.26 13.69 -7.96
N PRO A 51 8.68 14.19 -6.78
CA PRO A 51 9.91 13.71 -6.15
C PRO A 51 9.86 12.21 -5.88
N LEU A 52 10.96 11.51 -6.19
CA LEU A 52 11.16 10.10 -5.86
C LEU A 52 11.47 9.96 -4.37
N ASN A 53 10.47 10.19 -3.53
CA ASN A 53 10.54 10.14 -2.08
C ASN A 53 9.48 9.16 -1.54
N GLU A 54 9.89 8.29 -0.62
CA GLU A 54 9.02 7.32 0.07
C GLU A 54 7.74 7.96 0.61
N ASP A 55 7.86 9.10 1.31
CA ASP A 55 6.72 9.76 1.95
C ASP A 55 5.72 10.29 0.93
N VAL A 56 6.23 10.89 -0.16
CA VAL A 56 5.40 11.45 -1.23
C VAL A 56 4.63 10.33 -1.93
N ILE A 57 5.33 9.26 -2.29
CA ILE A 57 4.77 8.12 -3.00
C ILE A 57 3.75 7.38 -2.12
N ASN A 58 4.09 7.13 -0.86
CA ASN A 58 3.20 6.44 0.06
C ASN A 58 1.92 7.26 0.32
N ASN A 59 2.03 8.59 0.44
CA ASN A 59 0.87 9.47 0.53
C ASN A 59 -0.04 9.40 -0.70
N LEU A 60 0.53 9.28 -1.91
CA LEU A 60 -0.26 9.09 -3.14
C LEU A 60 -1.00 7.75 -3.14
N LEU A 61 -0.30 6.67 -2.80
CA LEU A 61 -0.89 5.33 -2.72
C LEU A 61 -2.06 5.29 -1.72
N MET A 62 -1.90 5.95 -0.57
CA MET A 62 -2.94 6.04 0.45
C MET A 62 -4.20 6.76 -0.04
N LYS A 63 -4.06 7.81 -0.88
CA LYS A 63 -5.20 8.53 -1.48
C LYS A 63 -6.00 7.67 -2.47
N ILE A 64 -5.37 6.68 -3.10
CA ILE A 64 -6.05 5.70 -3.99
C ILE A 64 -6.36 4.37 -3.30
N ASN A 65 -6.34 4.34 -1.96
CA ASN A 65 -6.66 3.16 -1.15
C ASN A 65 -5.76 1.96 -1.43
N LYS A 66 -4.50 2.21 -1.78
CA LYS A 66 -3.46 1.20 -2.02
C LYS A 66 -2.40 1.27 -0.92
N VAL A 67 -1.81 0.11 -0.61
CA VAL A 67 -0.72 -0.02 0.36
C VAL A 67 0.39 -0.87 -0.25
N ILE A 68 1.62 -0.53 0.11
CA ILE A 68 2.83 -1.26 -0.26
C ILE A 68 3.68 -1.51 1.00
N SER A 69 4.42 -2.62 1.02
CA SER A 69 5.43 -2.83 2.06
C SER A 69 6.56 -1.80 1.91
N GLN A 70 7.05 -1.27 3.03
CA GLN A 70 8.14 -0.30 3.03
C GLN A 70 9.42 -0.87 2.40
N ASP A 71 9.70 -2.16 2.62
CA ASP A 71 10.88 -2.82 2.02
C ASP A 71 10.78 -2.87 0.49
N ILE A 72 9.59 -3.16 -0.03
CA ILE A 72 9.33 -3.22 -1.48
C ILE A 72 9.41 -1.81 -2.08
N LEU A 73 8.87 -0.81 -1.40
CA LEU A 73 8.92 0.58 -1.85
C LEU A 73 10.37 1.08 -1.93
N LYS A 74 11.20 0.78 -0.92
CA LYS A 74 12.63 1.10 -0.90
C LYS A 74 13.39 0.45 -2.04
N GLU A 75 13.17 -0.85 -2.26
CA GLU A 75 13.80 -1.57 -3.36
C GLU A 75 13.37 -1.01 -4.71
N TRP A 76 12.08 -0.66 -4.86
CA TRP A 76 11.55 -0.06 -6.08
C TRP A 76 12.17 1.32 -6.35
N ILE A 77 12.23 2.20 -5.34
CA ILE A 77 12.87 3.51 -5.44
C ILE A 77 14.34 3.38 -5.84
N LYS A 78 15.06 2.41 -5.26
CA LYS A 78 16.45 2.13 -5.62
C LYS A 78 16.60 1.67 -7.07
N LYS A 79 15.72 0.80 -7.56
CA LYS A 79 15.73 0.40 -8.99
C LYS A 79 15.42 1.58 -9.90
N CYS A 80 14.48 2.43 -9.50
CA CYS A 80 14.12 3.63 -10.24
C CYS A 80 15.26 4.64 -10.27
N SER A 81 16.02 4.84 -9.21
CA SER A 81 17.15 5.79 -9.25
C SER A 81 18.26 5.37 -10.22
N GLU A 82 18.34 4.08 -10.57
CA GLU A 82 19.27 3.52 -11.56
C GLU A 82 18.74 3.56 -13.00
N ILE A 83 17.41 3.46 -13.18
CA ILE A 83 16.76 3.26 -14.49
C ILE A 83 16.09 4.52 -15.03
N VAL A 84 15.61 5.41 -14.16
CA VAL A 84 14.73 6.52 -14.55
C VAL A 84 15.50 7.58 -15.34
N GLU A 85 14.84 8.05 -16.41
CA GLU A 85 15.35 9.04 -17.35
C GLU A 85 15.66 10.39 -16.66
N TYR A 86 14.92 10.72 -15.60
CA TYR A 86 15.09 11.92 -14.77
C TYR A 86 15.46 11.55 -13.33
N LYS A 87 16.72 11.75 -12.96
CA LYS A 87 17.20 11.44 -11.60
C LYS A 87 16.37 12.14 -10.53
N GLY A 88 15.80 11.34 -9.63
CA GLY A 88 15.07 11.84 -8.46
C GLY A 88 13.63 12.27 -8.71
N ILE A 89 13.09 12.08 -9.91
CA ILE A 89 11.69 12.41 -10.25
C ILE A 89 11.01 11.17 -10.81
N ILE A 90 9.80 10.87 -10.32
CA ILE A 90 8.92 9.84 -10.87
C ILE A 90 7.95 10.50 -11.87
N GLN A 91 7.66 9.80 -12.96
CA GLN A 91 6.65 10.16 -13.95
C GLN A 91 5.38 9.30 -13.80
N ILE A 92 4.25 9.76 -14.36
CA ILE A 92 2.95 9.08 -14.24
C ILE A 92 3.01 7.60 -14.63
N HIS A 93 3.66 7.28 -15.75
CA HIS A 93 3.74 5.91 -16.26
C HIS A 93 4.52 4.98 -15.31
N GLU A 94 5.59 5.48 -14.68
CA GLU A 94 6.37 4.75 -13.68
C GLU A 94 5.56 4.53 -12.40
N PHE A 95 4.79 5.55 -12.00
CA PHE A 95 3.85 5.42 -10.88
C PHE A 95 2.77 4.37 -11.16
N LEU A 96 2.24 4.28 -12.38
CA LEU A 96 1.29 3.23 -12.75
C LEU A 96 1.88 1.83 -12.58
N TYR A 97 3.14 1.61 -12.97
CA TYR A 97 3.83 0.34 -12.74
C TYR A 97 4.04 0.04 -11.26
N LEU A 98 4.29 1.05 -10.42
CA LEU A 98 4.35 0.89 -8.97
C LEU A 98 2.99 0.44 -8.42
N VAL A 99 1.90 1.06 -8.85
CA VAL A 99 0.54 0.73 -8.38
C VAL A 99 0.17 -0.73 -8.66
N CYS A 100 0.69 -1.33 -9.73
CA CYS A 100 0.52 -2.77 -10.01
C CYS A 100 1.10 -3.69 -8.91
N ASN A 101 2.08 -3.22 -8.14
CA ASN A 101 2.72 -3.98 -7.06
C ASN A 101 2.10 -3.70 -5.67
N THR A 102 0.92 -3.08 -5.64
CA THR A 102 0.26 -2.68 -4.38
C THR A 102 -0.99 -3.49 -4.10
N VAL A 103 -1.36 -3.56 -2.82
CA VAL A 103 -2.56 -4.26 -2.34
C VAL A 103 -3.62 -3.24 -1.95
N GLN A 104 -4.90 -3.59 -2.13
CA GLN A 104 -6.00 -2.75 -1.64
C GLN A 104 -5.98 -2.70 -0.11
N ARG A 105 -6.01 -1.49 0.44
CA ARG A 105 -5.87 -1.25 1.89
C ARG A 105 -6.94 -1.95 2.71
N HIS A 106 -8.19 -1.99 2.23
CA HIS A 106 -9.27 -2.65 2.98
C HIS A 106 -8.99 -4.14 3.19
N GLN A 107 -8.46 -4.82 2.16
CA GLN A 107 -8.10 -6.24 2.23
C GLN A 107 -6.96 -6.48 3.22
N PHE A 108 -6.14 -5.46 3.48
CA PHE A 108 -5.08 -5.49 4.47
C PHE A 108 -5.64 -5.24 5.88
N ILE A 109 -6.52 -4.26 6.06
CA ILE A 109 -7.14 -3.91 7.35
C ILE A 109 -7.93 -5.08 7.92
N ASP A 110 -8.69 -5.79 7.09
CA ASP A 110 -9.49 -6.94 7.53
C ASP A 110 -8.64 -8.10 8.07
N LYS A 111 -7.35 -8.14 7.69
CA LYS A 111 -6.38 -9.15 8.15
C LYS A 111 -5.67 -8.75 9.43
N ILE A 112 -5.81 -7.50 9.90
CA ILE A 112 -5.22 -7.04 11.15
C ILE A 112 -6.03 -7.66 12.30
N PRO A 113 -5.39 -8.37 13.25
CA PRO A 113 -6.08 -8.92 14.42
C PRO A 113 -6.80 -7.79 15.16
N LYS A 114 -8.13 -7.86 15.19
CA LYS A 114 -8.94 -6.88 15.93
C LYS A 114 -8.65 -7.09 17.41
N ILE A 115 -8.03 -6.11 18.04
CA ILE A 115 -7.89 -6.08 19.49
C ILE A 115 -9.31 -6.02 20.05
N PRO A 116 -9.75 -6.98 20.90
CA PRO A 116 -11.02 -6.86 21.57
C PRO A 116 -10.94 -5.60 22.44
N MET A 117 -11.58 -4.54 21.99
CA MET A 117 -11.79 -3.38 22.82
C MET A 117 -13.02 -3.68 23.66
N ASP A 118 -12.87 -3.67 24.98
CA ASP A 118 -13.96 -3.77 25.96
C ASP A 118 -14.80 -2.49 25.87
N ILE A 119 -15.52 -2.30 24.76
CA ILE A 119 -16.40 -1.15 24.55
C ILE A 119 -17.83 -1.65 24.70
N GLU A 120 -18.37 -1.43 25.89
CA GLU A 120 -19.80 -1.65 26.12
C GLU A 120 -20.59 -0.62 25.32
N ARG A 121 -21.54 -1.10 24.51
CA ARG A 121 -22.55 -0.24 23.89
C ARG A 121 -23.69 -0.05 24.87
N ASP A 122 -24.16 1.17 25.01
CA ASP A 122 -25.34 1.46 25.81
C ASP A 122 -26.61 0.96 25.09
N LYS A 123 -27.75 0.99 25.79
CA LYS A 123 -29.06 0.52 25.27
C LYS A 123 -29.50 1.21 23.96
N TYR A 124 -28.88 2.32 23.61
CA TYR A 124 -29.13 3.12 22.40
C TYR A 124 -28.07 2.92 21.29
N GLY A 125 -27.15 1.97 21.45
CA GLY A 125 -26.10 1.68 20.46
C GLY A 125 -24.91 2.66 20.45
N LEU A 126 -24.91 3.64 21.35
CA LEU A 126 -23.80 4.56 21.59
C LEU A 126 -22.71 3.89 22.43
N PHE A 127 -21.44 4.19 22.15
CA PHE A 127 -20.32 3.67 22.94
C PHE A 127 -20.33 4.31 24.34
N LYS A 128 -20.34 3.49 25.40
CA LYS A 128 -20.15 4.00 26.78
C LYS A 128 -18.70 4.42 26.94
N ILE A 129 -18.48 5.72 27.06
CA ILE A 129 -17.22 6.26 27.56
C ILE A 129 -17.34 6.22 29.08
N GLU A 130 -16.83 5.17 29.72
CA GLU A 130 -16.64 5.24 31.18
C GLU A 130 -15.62 6.36 31.44
N SER A 131 -16.04 7.40 32.16
CA SER A 131 -15.13 8.39 32.70
C SER A 131 -14.08 7.63 33.51
N ALA A 132 -12.81 7.83 33.17
CA ALA A 132 -11.67 7.09 33.69
C ALA A 132 -11.67 7.09 35.23
N LYS A 133 -12.36 6.13 35.84
CA LYS A 133 -12.10 5.75 37.23
C LYS A 133 -10.74 5.10 37.19
N ALA A 134 -9.85 5.62 38.04
CA ALA A 134 -8.48 5.17 38.22
C ALA A 134 -8.41 3.74 38.80
N SER A 135 -8.94 2.74 38.07
CA SER A 135 -8.80 1.31 38.35
C SER A 135 -7.99 0.58 37.28
N THR A 136 -7.41 1.31 36.31
CA THR A 136 -6.44 0.79 35.34
C THR A 136 -5.04 0.60 35.92
N GLN A 137 -4.91 0.32 37.23
CA GLN A 137 -3.78 -0.46 37.75
C GLN A 137 -3.97 -1.94 37.39
N LYS A 138 -4.01 -2.25 36.09
CA LYS A 138 -3.64 -3.61 35.65
C LYS A 138 -2.13 -3.72 35.90
N ASN A 139 -1.74 -4.70 36.72
CA ASN A 139 -0.35 -4.99 37.10
C ASN A 139 0.61 -4.76 35.92
N PRO A 140 1.72 -4.03 36.09
CA PRO A 140 2.66 -3.72 35.00
C PRO A 140 3.13 -4.99 34.28
N ASP A 141 3.26 -6.11 35.00
CA ASP A 141 3.54 -7.43 34.44
C ASP A 141 2.51 -7.93 33.44
N ALA A 142 1.21 -7.65 33.63
CA ALA A 142 0.17 -8.05 32.70
C ALA A 142 0.24 -7.27 31.38
N LYS A 143 0.68 -6.00 31.42
CA LYS A 143 0.93 -5.21 30.21
C LYS A 143 2.14 -5.75 29.44
N ILE A 144 3.21 -6.10 30.16
CA ILE A 144 4.43 -6.67 29.56
C ILE A 144 4.13 -8.04 28.95
N GLN A 145 3.40 -8.90 29.66
CA GLN A 145 3.00 -10.22 29.15
C GLN A 145 2.11 -10.12 27.92
N ASN A 146 1.17 -9.18 27.88
CA ASN A 146 0.35 -8.94 26.69
C ASN A 146 1.18 -8.43 25.51
N HIS A 147 2.17 -7.56 25.77
CA HIS A 147 3.10 -7.08 24.74
C HIS A 147 3.99 -8.21 24.19
N MET A 148 4.55 -9.05 25.06
CA MET A 148 5.35 -10.21 24.64
C MET A 148 4.51 -11.24 23.88
N LYS A 149 3.28 -11.50 24.31
CA LYS A 149 2.36 -12.40 23.60
C LYS A 149 1.96 -11.86 22.23
N TYR A 150 1.82 -10.54 22.10
CA TYR A 150 1.60 -9.87 20.81
C TYR A 150 2.79 -10.03 19.88
N GLN A 151 4.01 -9.77 20.35
CA GLN A 151 5.23 -9.95 19.55
C GLN A 151 5.44 -11.40 19.10
N TYR A 152 5.28 -12.36 20.01
CA TYR A 152 5.40 -13.78 19.69
C TYR A 152 4.39 -14.25 18.64
N ASN A 153 3.13 -13.79 18.73
CA ASN A 153 2.11 -14.13 17.75
C ASN A 153 2.36 -13.48 16.39
N LEU A 154 2.89 -12.26 16.36
CA LEU A 154 3.34 -11.59 15.13
C LEU A 154 4.44 -12.39 14.42
N GLU A 155 5.48 -12.79 15.15
CA GLU A 155 6.60 -13.56 14.59
C GLU A 155 6.15 -14.93 14.08
N LYS A 156 5.29 -15.62 14.84
CA LYS A 156 4.71 -16.89 14.44
C LYS A 156 3.88 -16.77 13.16
N MET A 157 3.05 -15.73 13.03
CA MET A 157 2.24 -15.49 11.83
C MET A 157 3.08 -15.14 10.60
N VAL A 158 4.17 -14.39 10.76
CA VAL A 158 5.13 -14.12 9.67
C VAL A 158 5.79 -15.41 9.20
N PHE A 159 6.09 -16.34 10.11
CA PHE A 159 6.69 -17.62 9.78
C PHE A 159 5.70 -18.60 9.10
N GLU A 160 4.47 -18.71 9.63
CA GLU A 160 3.42 -19.57 9.06
C GLU A 160 2.90 -19.06 7.71
N GLY A 161 2.77 -17.74 7.55
CA GLY A 161 2.42 -17.13 6.26
C GLY A 161 3.44 -17.46 5.16
N ARG A 162 4.73 -17.52 5.48
CA ARG A 162 5.79 -17.92 4.52
C ARG A 162 5.72 -19.40 4.12
N GLN A 163 5.24 -20.28 5.00
CA GLN A 163 5.08 -21.70 4.67
C GLN A 163 3.87 -21.96 3.75
N MET A 164 2.80 -21.18 3.90
CA MET A 164 1.61 -21.27 3.04
C MET A 164 1.94 -20.92 1.59
N TYR A 165 2.69 -19.84 1.33
CA TYR A 165 3.12 -19.46 -0.02
C TYR A 165 3.98 -20.54 -0.70
N LYS A 166 4.92 -21.16 0.03
CA LYS A 166 5.74 -22.26 -0.52
C LYS A 166 4.91 -23.50 -0.88
N LYS A 167 3.84 -23.80 -0.13
CA LYS A 167 2.95 -24.95 -0.40
C LYS A 167 2.03 -24.70 -1.60
N GLU A 168 1.56 -23.48 -1.79
CA GLU A 168 0.72 -23.11 -2.94
C GLU A 168 1.51 -23.07 -4.25
N GLU A 169 2.75 -22.56 -4.23
CA GLU A 169 3.67 -22.63 -5.37
C GLU A 169 3.97 -24.08 -5.78
N CYS A 170 4.13 -24.99 -4.80
CA CYS A 170 4.39 -26.41 -5.07
C CYS A 170 3.17 -27.13 -5.67
N LYS A 171 1.95 -26.79 -5.24
CA LYS A 171 0.70 -27.36 -5.80
C LYS A 171 0.40 -26.84 -7.22
N GLN A 172 0.72 -25.58 -7.52
CA GLN A 172 0.52 -25.03 -8.86
C GLN A 172 1.50 -25.61 -9.90
N ARG A 173 2.70 -26.01 -9.46
CA ARG A 173 3.70 -26.66 -10.34
C ARG A 173 3.30 -28.08 -10.74
N ASN A 174 2.62 -28.83 -9.87
CA ASN A 174 2.15 -30.19 -10.14
C ASN A 174 0.84 -30.28 -10.95
N ARG A 175 0.17 -29.16 -11.23
CA ARG A 175 -1.06 -29.10 -12.05
C ARG A 175 -0.81 -28.68 -13.51
N ARG A 176 0.46 -28.50 -13.89
CA ARG A 176 0.89 -28.25 -15.26
C ARG A 176 1.75 -29.42 -15.75
N ILE A 177 1.13 -30.58 -15.90
CA ILE A 177 1.60 -31.71 -16.71
C ILE A 177 0.37 -32.27 -17.41
#